data_AF-A0A832N5T1-F1
#
_entry.id   AF-A0A832N5T1-F1
#
_cell.length_a   1.000
_cell.length_b   1.000
_cell.length_c   1.000
_cell.angle_alpha   90.00
_cell.angle_beta   90.00
_cell.angle_gamma   90.00
#
_symmetry.space_group_name_H-M   'P 1'
#
loop_
_entity.id
_entity.type
_entity.pdbx_description
1 polymer ?
#
loop_
_entity_poly.entity_id
_entity_poly.type
_entity_poly.pdbx_seq_one_letter_code
_entity_poly.pdbx_strand_id
1 'polypeptide(L)' 'MSSKQQTGQAAESQACDLLQKQGLQLIERNYHCRQGEIDLIMRDGNCTVFVEVRYRRNSSFGSA' A
#
# COMPACT_ATOMS: atom_id res chain seq x y z
N MET A 1 2.88 20.39 -2.17
CA MET A 1 2.42 18.98 -2.21
C MET A 1 1.00 18.97 -2.73
N SER A 2 0.70 18.13 -3.72
CA SER A 2 -0.65 18.04 -4.29
C SER A 2 -1.58 17.33 -3.31
N SER A 3 -2.84 17.77 -3.20
CA SER A 3 -3.86 17.18 -2.32
C SER A 3 -4.05 15.67 -2.55
N LYS A 4 -3.79 15.18 -3.76
CA LYS A 4 -3.80 13.74 -4.11
C LYS A 4 -2.69 12.95 -3.39
N GLN A 5 -1.52 13.54 -3.20
CA GLN A 5 -0.37 12.87 -2.56
C GLN A 5 -0.57 12.70 -1.05
N GLN A 6 -1.21 13.68 -0.39
CA GLN A 6 -1.55 13.57 1.04
C GLN A 6 -2.61 12.48 1.30
N THR A 7 -3.57 12.33 0.38
CA THR A 7 -4.56 11.25 0.51
C THR A 7 -3.95 9.86 0.28
N GLY A 8 -2.97 9.74 -0.62
CA GLY A 8 -2.22 8.50 -0.85
C GLY A 8 -1.49 8.03 0.42
N GLN A 9 -0.69 8.90 1.04
CA GLN A 9 0.05 8.57 2.25
C GLN A 9 -0.82 8.16 3.44
N ALA A 10 -1.99 8.81 3.60
CA ALA A 10 -2.93 8.46 4.65
C ALA A 10 -3.58 7.09 4.41
N ALA A 11 -3.87 6.75 3.15
CA ALA A 11 -4.38 5.44 2.77
C ALA A 11 -3.32 4.34 2.94
N GLU A 12 -2.08 4.60 2.53
CA GLU A 12 -0.96 3.68 2.73
C GLU A 12 -0.71 3.38 4.20
N SER A 13 -0.77 4.41 5.05
CA SER A 13 -0.57 4.23 6.49
C SER A 13 -1.68 3.40 7.10
N GLN A 14 -2.95 3.66 6.74
CA GLN A 14 -4.07 2.84 7.19
C GLN A 14 -3.98 1.39 6.70
N ALA A 15 -3.55 1.17 5.45
CA ALA A 15 -3.34 -0.16 4.91
C ALA A 15 -2.23 -0.90 5.68
N CYS A 16 -1.10 -0.23 5.93
CA CYS A 16 0.00 -0.77 6.71
C CYS A 16 -0.46 -1.17 8.13
N ASP A 17 -1.16 -0.28 8.84
CA ASP A 17 -1.63 -0.54 10.20
C ASP A 17 -2.61 -1.73 10.24
N LEU A 18 -3.49 -1.83 9.24
CA LEU A 18 -4.44 -2.94 9.14
C LEU A 18 -3.74 -4.27 8.90
N LEU A 19 -2.76 -4.30 7.98
CA LEU A 19 -2.01 -5.50 7.66
C LEU A 19 -1.11 -5.93 8.83
N GLN A 20 -0.51 -4.98 9.54
CA GLN A 20 0.24 -5.26 10.76
C GLN A 20 -0.64 -5.86 11.86
N LYS A 21 -1.86 -5.36 12.04
CA LYS A 21 -2.84 -5.94 12.97
C LYS A 21 -3.27 -7.35 12.57
N GLN A 22 -3.21 -7.70 11.29
CA GLN A 22 -3.46 -9.05 10.79
C GLN A 22 -2.26 -9.99 10.94
N GLY A 23 -1.12 -9.50 11.45
CA GLY A 23 0.07 -10.30 11.72
C GLY A 23 1.16 -10.18 10.66
N LEU A 24 0.96 -9.37 9.60
CA LEU A 24 2.00 -9.12 8.62
C LEU A 24 3.07 -8.20 9.20
N GLN A 25 4.33 -8.51 8.92
CA GLN A 25 5.44 -7.66 9.31
C GLN A 25 5.82 -6.73 8.17
N LEU A 26 5.88 -5.43 8.44
CA LEU A 26 6.36 -4.47 7.45
C LEU A 26 7.86 -4.70 7.19
N ILE A 27 8.23 -4.86 5.92
CA ILE A 27 9.63 -4.88 5.47
C ILE A 27 10.03 -3.47 5.04
N GLU A 28 9.29 -2.86 4.11
CA GLU A 28 9.64 -1.56 3.53
C GLU A 28 8.39 -0.83 2.99
N ARG A 29 8.45 0.51 2.94
CA ARG A 29 7.40 1.38 2.39
C ARG A 29 8.00 2.27 1.30
N ASN A 30 7.21 2.62 0.29
CA ASN A 30 7.63 3.47 -0.83
C ASN A 30 8.93 2.95 -1.48
N TYR A 31 8.94 1.65 -1.78
CA TYR A 31 10.10 1.01 -2.38
C TYR A 31 10.20 1.41 -3.85
N HIS A 32 11.35 1.96 -4.24
CA HIS A 32 11.62 2.36 -5.62
C HIS A 32 12.74 1.50 -6.20
N CYS A 33 12.51 0.94 -7.39
CA CYS A 33 13.52 0.22 -8.16
C CYS A 33 13.58 0.74 -9.59
N ARG A 34 14.56 0.26 -10.37
CA ARG A 34 14.76 0.72 -11.75
C ARG A 34 13.55 0.41 -12.66
N GLN A 35 12.71 -0.53 -12.25
CA GLN A 35 11.57 -1.05 -13.01
C GLN A 35 10.22 -0.48 -12.55
N GLY A 36 10.16 0.23 -11.42
CA GLY A 36 8.90 0.75 -10.89
C GLY A 36 8.95 1.09 -9.41
N GLU A 37 7.77 1.25 -8.82
CA GLU A 37 7.57 1.54 -7.41
C GLU A 37 6.60 0.52 -6.79
N ILE A 38 6.75 0.28 -5.49
CA ILE A 38 5.85 -0.55 -4.68
C ILE A 38 5.53 0.20 -3.40
N ASP A 39 4.25 0.31 -3.05
CA ASP A 39 3.82 1.09 -1.89
C ASP A 39 4.25 0.44 -0.57
N LEU A 40 3.97 -0.86 -0.38
CA LEU A 40 4.38 -1.61 0.81
C LEU A 40 4.93 -3.00 0.43
N ILE A 41 6.02 -3.37 1.10
CA ILE A 41 6.56 -4.73 1.10
C ILE A 41 6.40 -5.28 2.50
N MET A 42 5.74 -6.43 2.64
CA MET A 42 5.44 -7.06 3.91
C MET A 42 5.82 -8.55 3.93
N ARG A 43 5.90 -9.13 5.12
CA ARG A 43 6.15 -10.54 5.36
C ARG A 43 4.96 -11.18 6.06
N ASP A 44 4.51 -12.30 5.51
CA ASP A 44 3.53 -13.18 6.14
C ASP A 44 4.17 -14.57 6.29
N GLY A 45 4.70 -14.86 7.48
CA GLY A 45 5.51 -16.05 7.73
C GLY A 45 6.71 -16.14 6.76
N ASN A 46 6.65 -17.11 5.84
CA ASN A 46 7.71 -17.35 4.85
C ASN A 46 7.44 -16.65 3.50
N CYS A 47 6.31 -15.96 3.36
CA CYS A 47 5.91 -15.29 2.13
C CYS A 47 6.31 -13.81 2.16
N THR A 48 6.78 -13.31 1.02
CA THR A 48 6.94 -11.86 0.79
C THR A 48 5.71 -11.37 0.03
N VAL A 49 5.05 -10.36 0.57
CA VAL A 49 3.79 -9.80 0.06
C VAL A 49 4.06 -8.39 -0.44
N PHE A 50 3.79 -8.15 -1.72
CA PHE A 50 3.84 -6.83 -2.33
C PHE A 50 2.43 -6.25 -2.35
N VAL A 51 2.27 -5.02 -1.87
CA VAL A 51 0.96 -4.37 -1.72
C VAL A 51 0.96 -3.05 -2.44
N GLU A 52 0.00 -2.89 -3.36
CA GLU A 52 -0.30 -1.63 -4.06
C GLU A 52 -1.58 -1.02 -3.47
N VAL A 53 -1.48 0.18 -2.92
CA VAL A 53 -2.56 0.87 -2.22
C VAL A 53 -3.25 1.85 -3.17
N ARG A 54 -4.46 1.49 -3.62
CA ARG A 54 -5.28 2.36 -4.47
C ARG A 54 -6.37 3.07 -3.68
N TYR A 55 -6.20 4.37 -3.46
CA TYR A 55 -7.28 5.21 -2.94
C TYR A 55 -8.29 5.56 -4.04
N ARG A 56 -9.57 5.23 -3.83
CA ARG A 56 -10.68 5.64 -4.71
C ARG A 56 -11.66 6.52 -3.93
N ARG A 57 -11.87 7.75 -4.41
CA ARG A 57 -12.82 8.73 -3.81
C ARG A 57 -14.28 8.41 -4.14
N ASN A 58 -14.54 7.72 -5.25
CA ASN A 58 -15.87 7.32 -5.70
C ASN A 58 -15.84 5.82 -6.03
N SER A 59 -16.81 5.05 -5.52
CA SER A 59 -16.95 3.61 -5.79
C SER A 59 -17.70 3.30 -7.09
N SER A 60 -18.21 4.32 -7.78
CA SER A 60 -18.92 4.20 -9.04
C SER A 60 -17.94 3.86 -10.17
N PHE A 61 -18.17 2.71 -10.82
CA PHE A 61 -17.40 2.12 -11.93
C PHE A 61 -16.20 1.24 -11.53
N GLY A 62 -16.51 -0.02 -11.24
CA GLY A 62 -15.61 -1.13 -11.52
C GLY A 62 -15.97 -1.73 -12.88
N SER A 63 -15.04 -1.72 -13.83
CA SER A 63 -14.96 -2.77 -14.84
C SER A 63 -13.76 -3.62 -14.47
N ALA A 64 -14.00 -4.92 -14.32
CA ALA A 64 -13.01 -5.96 -14.09
C ALA A 64 -12.02 -6.07 -15.26
#